data_AF-A0A9X4ILZ6-F1
#
_entry.id   AF-A0A9X4ILZ6-F1
#
_cell.length_a   1.000
_cell.length_b   1.000
_cell.length_c   1.000
_cell.angle_alpha   90.00
_cell.angle_beta   90.00
_cell.angle_gamma   90.00
#
_symmetry.space_group_name_H-M   'P 1'
#
loop_
_entity.id
_entity.type
_entity.pdbx_description
1 polymer ?
#
loop_
_entity_poly.entity_id
_entity_poly.type
_entity_poly.pdbx_seq_one_letter_code
_entity_poly.pdbx_strand_id
1 'polypeptide(L)'
;MLEYFGDDWAPLEARVEPGHHFEWVWLLHEFERLTGEDQGQVIASLMDFGLKGVDAEGLAIDEMDAGGHWLVRSRKLWAQTEMLKALIVLAERGAKASEWRIPALVDAIFERFMVPGEAPLWFEAIAEDGQPLRTRMPATTLYHLMLGFMELRRFAAASRQ
;
A
#
# COMPACT_ATOMS: atom_id res chain seq x y z
N MET A 1 -9.06 9.90 2.96
CA MET A 1 -10.27 9.07 2.92
C MET A 1 -10.55 8.58 4.32
N LEU A 2 -11.80 8.69 4.80
CA LEU A 2 -12.22 8.15 6.09
C LEU A 2 -12.81 6.76 5.87
N GLU A 3 -12.75 5.89 6.87
CA GLU A 3 -13.15 4.49 6.73
C GLU A 3 -14.55 4.19 7.31
N TYR A 4 -15.03 5.02 8.25
CA TYR A 4 -16.22 4.69 9.05
C TYR A 4 -17.31 5.77 8.90
N PHE A 5 -18.47 5.35 8.41
CA PHE A 5 -19.62 6.20 8.17
C PHE A 5 -20.90 5.58 8.74
N GLY A 6 -21.83 6.44 9.18
CA GLY A 6 -23.17 6.03 9.58
C GLY A 6 -24.05 5.73 8.37
N ASP A 7 -25.26 5.26 8.63
CA ASP A 7 -26.26 4.97 7.58
C ASP A 7 -26.64 6.22 6.77
N ASP A 8 -26.42 7.41 7.32
CA ASP A 8 -26.61 8.71 6.70
C ASP A 8 -25.36 9.25 5.98
N TRP A 9 -24.30 8.43 5.86
CA TRP A 9 -22.98 8.78 5.34
C TRP A 9 -22.24 9.87 6.13
N ALA A 10 -22.66 10.19 7.35
CA ALA A 10 -21.89 11.05 8.23
C ALA A 10 -20.67 10.29 8.78
N PRO A 11 -19.48 10.90 8.86
CA PRO A 11 -18.31 10.26 9.46
C PRO A 11 -18.57 9.92 10.93
N LEU A 12 -18.35 8.65 11.31
CA LEU A 12 -18.45 8.20 12.71
C LEU A 12 -17.12 8.38 13.44
N GLU A 13 -16.01 8.09 12.76
CA GLU A 13 -14.66 8.21 13.29
C GLU A 13 -13.73 8.85 12.25
N ALA A 14 -12.79 9.65 12.72
CA ALA A 14 -11.77 10.25 11.88
C ALA A 14 -10.56 9.31 11.69
N ARG A 15 -10.81 8.01 11.50
CA ARG A 15 -9.77 7.00 11.23
C ARG A 15 -9.50 6.87 9.75
N VAL A 16 -8.24 6.65 9.43
CA VAL A 16 -7.73 6.54 8.08
C VAL A 16 -6.72 5.41 7.98
N GLU A 17 -6.85 4.57 6.95
CA GLU A 17 -5.86 3.54 6.63
C GLU A 17 -4.96 4.00 5.45
N PRO A 18 -3.64 4.15 5.64
CA PRO A 18 -2.72 4.48 4.54
C PRO A 18 -2.78 3.45 3.40
N GLY A 19 -2.98 2.17 3.73
CA GLY A 19 -3.13 1.09 2.75
C GLY A 19 -4.23 1.36 1.72
N HIS A 20 -5.41 1.80 2.16
CA HIS A 20 -6.49 2.12 1.23
C HIS A 20 -6.20 3.37 0.38
N HIS A 21 -5.41 4.33 0.87
CA HIS A 21 -4.98 5.47 0.04
C HIS A 21 -4.18 4.99 -1.17
N PHE A 22 -3.26 4.04 -0.94
CA PHE A 22 -2.47 3.46 -2.01
C PHE A 22 -3.31 2.59 -2.95
N GLU A 23 -4.27 1.85 -2.44
CA GLU A 23 -5.22 1.10 -3.27
C GLU A 23 -6.02 2.03 -4.18
N TRP A 24 -6.56 3.13 -3.64
CA TRP A 24 -7.30 4.12 -4.44
C TRP A 24 -6.44 4.84 -5.47
N VAL A 25 -5.16 5.10 -5.18
CA VAL A 25 -4.20 5.60 -6.18
C VAL A 25 -4.15 4.67 -7.40
N TRP A 26 -4.05 3.36 -7.17
CA TRP A 26 -4.02 2.38 -8.26
C TRP A 26 -5.37 2.27 -8.98
N LEU A 27 -6.48 2.20 -8.25
CA LEU A 27 -7.82 2.10 -8.84
C LEU A 27 -8.18 3.30 -9.72
N LEU A 28 -7.87 4.52 -9.26
CA LEU A 28 -8.14 5.74 -10.03
C LEU A 28 -7.23 5.85 -11.26
N HIS A 29 -5.99 5.35 -11.18
CA HIS A 29 -5.13 5.27 -12.35
C HIS A 29 -5.68 4.29 -13.38
N GLU A 30 -6.15 3.11 -12.97
CA GLU A 30 -6.79 2.16 -13.88
C GLU A 30 -8.10 2.70 -14.47
N PHE A 31 -8.89 3.44 -13.67
CA PHE A 31 -10.08 4.14 -14.15
C PHE A 31 -9.72 5.17 -15.23
N GLU A 32 -8.74 6.04 -14.99
CA GLU A 32 -8.24 7.01 -15.96
C GLU A 32 -7.75 6.32 -17.24
N ARG A 33 -7.01 5.21 -17.11
CA ARG A 33 -6.52 4.42 -18.25
C ARG A 33 -7.64 3.84 -19.11
N LEU A 34 -8.75 3.43 -18.49
CA LEU A 34 -9.88 2.78 -19.17
C LEU A 34 -10.87 3.79 -19.77
N THR A 35 -11.04 4.95 -19.14
CA THR A 35 -12.08 5.93 -19.49
C THR A 35 -11.53 7.17 -20.20
N GLY A 36 -10.25 7.49 -19.98
CA GLY A 36 -9.64 8.75 -20.38
C GLY A 36 -9.99 9.94 -19.48
N GLU A 37 -10.73 9.73 -18.39
CA GLU A 37 -11.07 10.79 -17.42
C GLU A 37 -9.89 11.05 -16.47
N ASP A 38 -9.35 12.27 -16.50
CA ASP A 38 -8.18 12.66 -15.70
C ASP A 38 -8.44 12.58 -14.19
N GLN A 39 -7.63 11.80 -13.48
CA GLN A 39 -7.63 11.64 -12.03
C GLN A 39 -6.34 12.12 -11.37
N GLY A 40 -5.44 12.76 -12.12
CA GLY A 40 -4.08 13.08 -11.68
C GLY A 40 -4.01 13.87 -10.38
N GLN A 41 -4.90 14.87 -10.19
CA GLN A 41 -4.95 15.66 -8.96
C GLN A 41 -5.39 14.85 -7.74
N VAL A 42 -6.37 13.97 -7.90
CA VAL A 42 -6.89 13.13 -6.80
C VAL A 42 -5.85 12.10 -6.41
N ILE A 43 -5.20 11.47 -7.40
CA ILE A 43 -4.10 10.52 -7.19
C ILE A 43 -2.95 11.16 -6.43
N ALA A 44 -2.50 12.35 -6.84
CA ALA A 44 -1.44 13.06 -6.15
C ALA A 44 -1.82 13.35 -4.68
N SER A 45 -3.06 13.82 -4.45
CA SER A 45 -3.56 14.14 -3.11
C SER A 45 -3.64 12.90 -2.20
N LEU A 46 -4.12 11.77 -2.73
CA LEU A 46 -4.20 10.50 -1.99
C LEU A 46 -2.80 9.98 -1.65
N MET A 47 -1.87 10.05 -2.60
CA MET A 47 -0.50 9.62 -2.37
C MET A 47 0.19 10.49 -1.32
N ASP A 48 0.11 11.81 -1.44
CA ASP A 48 0.70 12.75 -0.47
C ASP A 48 0.17 12.53 0.94
N PHE A 49 -1.14 12.25 1.08
CA PHE A 49 -1.72 11.94 2.37
C PHE A 49 -1.29 10.56 2.88
N GLY A 50 -1.38 9.51 2.05
CA GLY A 50 -1.01 8.14 2.42
C GLY A 50 0.45 8.03 2.86
N LEU A 51 1.36 8.79 2.25
CA LEU A 51 2.77 8.83 2.62
C LEU A 51 3.03 9.36 4.04
N LYS A 52 2.08 10.08 4.66
CA LYS A 52 2.20 10.47 6.08
C LYS A 52 2.17 9.27 7.03
N GLY A 53 1.59 8.15 6.59
CA GLY A 53 1.55 6.88 7.33
C GLY A 53 2.70 5.94 6.99
N VAL A 54 3.78 6.41 6.35
CA VAL A 54 4.95 5.58 6.05
C VAL A 54 6.06 5.88 7.05
N ASP A 55 6.61 4.83 7.64
CA ASP A 55 7.63 4.93 8.67
C ASP A 55 9.07 5.04 8.14
N ALA A 56 10.01 5.12 9.08
CA ALA A 56 11.44 5.22 8.78
C ALA A 56 12.02 3.96 8.11
N GLU A 57 11.34 2.82 8.22
CA GLU A 57 11.68 1.58 7.51
C GLU A 57 11.04 1.53 6.11
N GLY A 58 10.26 2.55 5.74
CA GLY A 58 9.57 2.63 4.47
C GLY A 58 8.31 1.77 4.40
N LEU A 59 7.76 1.35 5.54
CA LEU A 59 6.54 0.55 5.63
C LEU A 59 5.35 1.40 6.05
N ALA A 60 4.18 1.09 5.50
CA ALA A 60 2.92 1.72 5.85
C ALA A 60 2.39 1.16 7.19
N ILE A 61 2.05 2.05 8.12
CA ILE A 61 1.34 1.70 9.35
C ILE A 61 -0.13 1.40 9.07
N ASP A 62 -0.81 0.84 10.07
CA ASP A 62 -2.20 0.41 9.95
C ASP A 62 -3.18 1.58 9.95
N GLU A 63 -3.11 2.46 10.94
CA GLU A 63 -4.09 3.54 11.10
C GLU A 63 -3.47 4.87 11.52
N MET A 64 -3.99 5.96 10.95
CA MET A 64 -3.77 7.34 11.36
C MET A 64 -5.08 8.12 11.45
N ASP A 65 -5.04 9.32 12.05
CA ASP A 65 -6.17 10.23 12.05
C ASP A 65 -6.26 11.09 10.77
N ALA A 66 -7.33 11.87 10.63
CA ALA A 66 -7.51 12.79 9.50
C ALA A 66 -6.44 13.91 9.40
N GLY A 67 -5.69 14.18 10.47
CA GLY A 67 -4.54 15.07 10.46
C GLY A 67 -3.24 14.40 9.98
N GLY A 68 -3.21 13.07 9.97
CA GLY A 68 -2.04 12.25 9.70
C GLY A 68 -1.25 11.85 10.95
N HIS A 69 -1.82 12.01 12.16
CA HIS A 69 -1.19 11.51 13.38
C HIS A 69 -1.41 10.01 13.51
N TRP A 70 -0.36 9.28 13.88
CA TRP A 70 -0.39 7.84 13.90
C TRP A 70 -1.15 7.31 15.11
N LEU A 71 -2.09 6.39 14.86
CA LEU A 71 -2.94 5.77 15.88
C LEU A 71 -2.55 4.31 16.14
N VAL A 72 -2.38 3.52 15.07
CA VAL A 72 -2.03 2.09 15.15
C VAL A 72 -0.80 1.82 14.28
N ARG A 73 0.29 1.44 14.94
CA ARG A 73 1.64 1.39 14.35
C ARG A 73 2.09 0.00 13.89
N SER A 74 1.22 -1.00 13.99
CA SER A 74 1.43 -2.26 13.30
C SER A 74 1.48 -2.03 11.79
N ARG A 75 2.12 -2.94 11.05
CA ARG A 75 2.15 -2.90 9.58
C ARG A 75 1.50 -4.17 9.05
N LYS A 76 0.53 -4.03 8.15
CA LYS A 76 -0.12 -5.16 7.47
C LYS A 76 0.52 -5.39 6.12
N LEU A 77 0.68 -6.65 5.73
CA LEU A 77 1.33 -7.03 4.47
C LEU A 77 0.56 -6.50 3.24
N TRP A 78 -0.77 -6.59 3.24
CA TRP A 78 -1.57 -6.10 2.12
C TRP A 78 -1.32 -4.62 1.82
N ALA A 79 -1.24 -3.77 2.85
CA ALA A 79 -0.99 -2.34 2.70
C ALA A 79 0.35 -2.05 2.00
N GLN A 80 1.36 -2.89 2.22
CA GLN A 80 2.66 -2.76 1.57
C GLN A 80 2.59 -3.11 0.09
N THR A 81 1.79 -4.13 -0.26
CA THR A 81 1.57 -4.50 -1.66
C THR A 81 0.71 -3.48 -2.41
N GLU A 82 -0.21 -2.81 -1.72
CA GLU A 82 -0.95 -1.66 -2.27
C GLU A 82 -0.02 -0.46 -2.48
N MET A 83 0.85 -0.16 -1.51
CA MET A 83 1.89 0.87 -1.66
C MET A 83 2.82 0.58 -2.84
N LEU A 84 3.20 -0.68 -3.06
CA LEU A 84 4.00 -1.10 -4.22
C LEU A 84 3.31 -0.73 -5.54
N LYS A 85 2.02 -1.03 -5.68
CA LYS A 85 1.23 -0.66 -6.86
C LYS A 85 1.14 0.86 -7.03
N ALA A 86 0.91 1.61 -5.94
CA ALA A 86 0.86 3.07 -5.99
C ALA A 86 2.20 3.70 -6.40
N LEU A 87 3.34 3.16 -5.93
CA LEU A 87 4.67 3.62 -6.35
C LEU A 87 4.92 3.36 -7.84
N ILE A 88 4.47 2.21 -8.36
CA ILE A 88 4.53 1.88 -9.79
C ILE A 88 3.72 2.91 -10.61
N VAL A 89 2.48 3.20 -10.21
CA VAL A 89 1.65 4.23 -10.86
C VAL A 89 2.37 5.57 -10.93
N LEU A 90 2.97 6.01 -9.82
CA LEU A 90 3.72 7.26 -9.80
C LEU A 90 4.97 7.22 -10.70
N ALA A 91 5.68 6.09 -10.73
CA ALA A 91 6.84 5.91 -11.62
C ALA A 91 6.41 6.02 -13.10
N GLU A 92 5.31 5.38 -13.48
CA GLU A 92 4.74 5.45 -14.84
C GLU A 92 4.27 6.87 -15.21
N ARG A 93 3.82 7.65 -14.23
CA ARG A 93 3.51 9.08 -14.38
C ARG A 93 4.75 10.00 -14.36
N GLY A 94 5.97 9.42 -14.29
CA GLY A 94 7.24 10.15 -14.42
C GLY A 94 7.91 10.55 -13.10
N ALA A 95 7.40 10.13 -11.94
CA ALA A 95 7.99 10.44 -10.64
C ALA A 95 9.18 9.50 -10.32
N LYS A 96 10.38 9.86 -10.79
CA LYS A 96 11.62 9.07 -10.60
C LYS A 96 11.93 8.70 -9.14
N ALA A 97 11.60 9.58 -8.20
CA ALA A 97 11.81 9.30 -6.77
C ALA A 97 10.98 8.10 -6.29
N SER A 98 9.78 7.88 -6.84
CA SER A 98 8.94 6.73 -6.51
C SER A 98 9.50 5.43 -7.09
N GLU A 99 10.06 5.48 -8.31
CA GLU A 99 10.72 4.34 -8.94
C GLU A 99 11.87 3.80 -8.08
N TRP A 100 12.69 4.69 -7.51
CA TRP A 100 13.82 4.29 -6.65
C TRP A 100 13.41 3.67 -5.31
N ARG A 101 12.17 3.89 -4.86
CA ARG A 101 11.63 3.30 -3.63
C ARG A 101 11.14 1.87 -3.82
N ILE A 102 10.82 1.46 -5.05
CA ILE A 102 10.24 0.15 -5.35
C ILE A 102 11.15 -1.00 -4.87
N PRO A 103 12.46 -1.05 -5.20
CA PRO A 103 13.32 -2.15 -4.77
C PRO A 103 13.41 -2.27 -3.24
N ALA A 104 13.57 -1.14 -2.54
CA ALA A 104 13.66 -1.12 -1.08
C ALA A 104 12.38 -1.62 -0.40
N LEU A 105 11.20 -1.27 -0.93
CA LEU A 105 9.93 -1.80 -0.43
C LEU A 105 9.78 -3.30 -0.69
N VAL A 106 10.20 -3.77 -1.86
CA VAL A 106 10.19 -5.21 -2.17
C VAL A 106 11.09 -5.97 -1.20
N ASP A 107 12.32 -5.49 -0.98
CA ASP A 107 13.24 -6.10 -0.02
C ASP A 107 12.64 -6.12 1.38
N ALA A 108 12.05 -5.00 1.85
CA ALA A 108 11.38 -4.94 3.14
C ALA A 108 10.19 -5.91 3.27
N ILE A 109 9.40 -6.09 2.20
CA ILE A 109 8.32 -7.10 2.18
C ILE A 109 8.89 -8.51 2.39
N PHE A 110 9.96 -8.87 1.67
CA PHE A 110 10.58 -10.19 1.80
C PHE A 110 11.24 -10.38 3.16
N GLU A 111 11.97 -9.39 3.66
CA GLU A 111 12.70 -9.48 4.93
C GLU A 111 11.78 -9.52 6.16
N ARG A 112 10.68 -8.77 6.15
CA ARG A 112 9.84 -8.56 7.34
C ARG A 112 8.63 -9.47 7.40
N PHE A 113 8.08 -9.84 6.24
CA PHE A 113 6.80 -10.55 6.19
C PHE A 113 6.92 -11.99 5.71
N MET A 114 8.01 -12.42 5.06
CA MET A 114 8.15 -13.83 4.67
C MET A 114 8.73 -14.64 5.83
N VAL A 115 8.21 -15.85 6.03
CA VAL A 115 8.72 -16.74 7.09
C VAL A 115 10.09 -17.30 6.65
N PRO A 116 11.17 -17.06 7.41
CA PRO A 116 12.50 -17.53 7.04
C PRO A 116 12.55 -19.05 6.91
N GLY A 117 13.01 -19.55 5.74
CA GLY A 117 13.19 -20.99 5.51
C GLY A 117 11.90 -21.79 5.27
N GLU A 118 10.72 -21.15 5.30
CA GLU A 118 9.43 -21.81 5.18
C GLU A 118 8.58 -21.22 4.04
N ALA A 119 9.16 -21.06 2.85
CA ALA A 119 8.38 -20.67 1.67
C ALA A 119 7.28 -21.72 1.39
N PRO A 120 6.03 -21.32 1.07
CA PRO A 120 5.58 -19.96 0.74
C PRO A 120 4.83 -19.26 1.88
N LEU A 121 5.23 -19.42 3.15
CA LEU A 121 4.51 -18.82 4.29
C LEU A 121 4.89 -17.35 4.50
N TRP A 122 3.91 -16.55 4.94
CA TRP A 122 4.08 -15.15 5.30
C TRP A 122 3.32 -14.79 6.59
N PHE A 123 3.71 -13.67 7.18
CA PHE A 123 3.00 -13.00 8.26
C PHE A 123 2.02 -11.97 7.69
N GLU A 124 0.79 -11.96 8.19
CA GLU A 124 -0.24 -11.00 7.76
C GLU A 124 0.04 -9.59 8.26
N ALA A 125 0.63 -9.52 9.45
CA ALA A 125 0.95 -8.27 10.11
C ALA A 125 2.12 -8.46 11.08
N ILE A 126 2.89 -7.39 11.21
CA ILE A 126 3.95 -7.26 12.21
C ILE A 126 3.61 -6.08 13.13
N ALA A 127 4.06 -6.17 14.37
CA ALA A 127 3.96 -5.11 15.36
C ALA A 127 4.94 -3.97 15.01
N GLU A 128 4.85 -2.87 15.76
CA GLU A 128 5.78 -1.74 15.63
C GLU A 128 7.25 -2.16 15.86
N ASP A 129 7.48 -3.11 16.78
CA ASP A 129 8.81 -3.68 17.06
C ASP A 129 9.26 -4.75 16.05
N GLY A 130 8.45 -5.01 15.02
CA GLY A 130 8.72 -5.99 13.96
C GLY A 130 8.36 -7.43 14.32
N GLN A 131 7.82 -7.70 15.51
CA GLN A 131 7.38 -9.06 15.85
C GLN A 131 6.10 -9.44 15.11
N PRO A 132 5.98 -10.69 14.59
CA PRO A 132 4.75 -11.14 13.96
C PRO A 132 3.55 -11.11 14.91
N LEU A 133 2.44 -10.50 14.49
CA LEU A 133 1.23 -10.37 15.32
C LEU A 133 0.29 -11.59 15.21
N ARG A 134 0.33 -12.32 14.08
CA ARG A 134 -0.51 -13.51 13.83
C ARG A 134 0.24 -14.53 12.99
N THR A 135 0.08 -15.82 13.32
CA THR A 135 0.75 -16.97 12.69
C THR A 135 -0.14 -17.79 11.75
N ARG A 136 -1.40 -17.39 11.49
CA ARG A 136 -2.30 -18.13 10.59
C ARG A 136 -2.80 -17.26 9.45
N MET A 137 -2.65 -17.79 8.24
CA MET A 137 -2.99 -17.18 6.95
C MET A 137 -4.51 -17.27 6.67
N PRO A 138 -5.28 -16.18 6.76
CA PRO A 138 -6.45 -16.05 5.90
C PRO A 138 -5.97 -15.89 4.44
N ALA A 139 -6.63 -16.54 3.49
CA ALA A 139 -6.29 -16.39 2.06
C ALA A 139 -6.51 -14.97 1.51
N THR A 140 -6.97 -14.03 2.35
CA THR A 140 -7.29 -12.65 2.01
C THR A 140 -6.07 -11.84 1.58
N THR A 141 -4.86 -12.13 2.05
CA THR A 141 -3.65 -11.41 1.63
C THR A 141 -2.99 -12.01 0.38
N LEU A 142 -3.29 -13.27 0.05
CA LEU A 142 -2.70 -13.92 -1.13
C LEU A 142 -3.06 -13.20 -2.44
N TYR A 143 -4.30 -12.69 -2.56
CA TYR A 143 -4.69 -11.97 -3.77
C TYR A 143 -3.92 -10.65 -3.90
N HIS A 144 -3.71 -9.92 -2.80
CA HIS A 144 -2.96 -8.67 -2.78
C HIS A 144 -1.48 -8.89 -3.17
N LEU A 145 -0.85 -9.94 -2.62
CA LEU A 145 0.49 -10.37 -3.02
C LEU A 145 0.56 -10.66 -4.52
N MET A 146 -0.37 -11.48 -5.03
CA MET A 146 -0.41 -11.80 -6.46
C MET A 146 -0.54 -10.55 -7.32
N LEU A 147 -1.53 -9.69 -7.05
CA LEU A 147 -1.76 -8.49 -7.85
C LEU A 147 -0.58 -7.51 -7.78
N GLY A 148 -0.05 -7.25 -6.58
CA GLY A 148 1.09 -6.36 -6.40
C GLY A 148 2.34 -6.81 -7.17
N PHE A 149 2.69 -8.09 -7.08
CA PHE A 149 3.85 -8.63 -7.80
C PHE A 149 3.61 -8.85 -9.30
N MET A 150 2.37 -9.06 -9.73
CA MET A 150 2.01 -9.05 -11.15
C MET A 150 2.20 -7.67 -11.78
N GLU A 151 1.79 -6.62 -11.07
CA GLU A 151 2.03 -5.23 -11.49
C GLU A 151 3.52 -4.89 -11.53
N LEU A 152 4.29 -5.30 -10.51
CA LEU A 152 5.75 -5.13 -10.52
C LEU A 152 6.39 -5.81 -11.74
N ARG A 153 5.96 -7.04 -12.06
CA ARG A 153 6.46 -7.77 -13.23
C ARG A 153 6.11 -7.07 -14.53
N ARG A 154 4.89 -6.52 -14.65
CA ARG A 154 4.42 -5.73 -15.80
C ARG A 154 5.31 -4.51 -16.00
N PHE A 155 5.50 -3.73 -14.94
CA PHE A 155 6.31 -2.52 -14.94
C PHE A 155 7.78 -2.78 -15.31
N ALA A 156 8.40 -3.80 -14.71
CA ALA A 156 9.78 -4.18 -15.01
C ALA A 156 9.98 -4.71 -16.44
N ALA A 157 8.95 -5.31 -17.05
CA ALA A 157 9.01 -5.74 -18.44
C ALA A 157 8.91 -4.57 -19.44
N ALA A 158 8.12 -3.54 -19.12
CA ALA A 158 8.02 -2.32 -19.92
C ALA A 158 9.30 -1.48 -19.87
N SER A 159 9.97 -1.43 -18.72
CA SER A 159 11.19 -0.63 -18.50
C SER A 159 12.46 -1.17 -19.20
N ARG A 160 12.40 -2.36 -19.80
CA ARG A 160 13.52 -3.02 -20.49
C ARG A 160 13.51 -2.82 -22.02
N GLN A 161 12.53 -2.11 -22.56
CA GLN A 161 12.39 -1.79 -23.99
C GLN A 161 12.85 -0.35 -24.24
#